data_AF-A0A645INZ9-F1
#
_entry.id   AF-A0A645INZ9-F1
#
_cell.length_a   1.000
_cell.length_b   1.000
_cell.length_c   1.000
_cell.angle_alpha   90.00
_cell.angle_beta   90.00
_cell.angle_gamma   90.00
#
_symmetry.space_group_name_H-M   'P 1'
#
loop_
_entity.id
_entity.type
_entity.pdbx_description
1 polymer ?
#
loop_
_entity_poly.entity_id
_entity_poly.type
_entity_poly.pdbx_seq_one_letter_code
_entity_poly.pdbx_strand_id
1 'polypeptide(L)'
;MFLVHNGVVRQTPKAKVRQGIDDGSLVKGMEFAYDAVKVDAAIAETYKMDGIFHVRVWLNEGRLDVGDDIMYVLIGGDIRPHVIDALQFLVGKIKTECVVEIEQK
;
A
#
# COMPACT_ATOMS: atom_id res chain seq x y z
N MET A 1 -9.22 3.80 18.22
CA MET A 1 -9.77 3.21 16.97
C MET A 1 -8.63 2.57 16.20
N PHE A 2 -8.90 1.48 15.45
CA PHE A 2 -7.94 0.88 14.54
C PHE A 2 -8.53 0.77 13.13
N LEU A 3 -7.73 1.07 12.11
CA LEU A 3 -8.03 0.80 10.71
C LEU A 3 -6.93 -0.05 10.10
N VAL A 4 -7.33 -0.93 9.19
CA VAL A 4 -6.42 -1.80 8.44
C VAL A 4 -6.66 -1.62 6.95
N HIS A 5 -5.58 -1.44 6.20
CA HIS A 5 -5.54 -1.54 4.76
C HIS A 5 -4.84 -2.85 4.38
N ASN A 6 -5.51 -3.67 3.57
CA ASN A 6 -4.88 -4.79 2.87
C ASN A 6 -4.81 -4.44 1.37
N GLY A 7 -3.61 -4.41 0.82
CA GLY A 7 -3.38 -4.29 -0.62
C GLY A 7 -3.12 -5.66 -1.22
N VAL A 8 -3.90 -6.04 -2.25
CA VAL A 8 -3.88 -7.37 -2.87
C VAL A 8 -3.56 -7.26 -4.37
N VAL A 9 -2.82 -8.22 -4.93
CA VAL A 9 -2.60 -8.32 -6.37
C VAL A 9 -3.93 -8.60 -7.06
N ARG A 10 -4.35 -7.70 -7.95
CA ARG A 10 -5.59 -7.84 -8.72
C ARG A 10 -5.30 -8.29 -10.15
N GLN A 11 -6.24 -9.01 -10.74
CA GLN A 11 -6.18 -9.42 -12.15
C GLN A 11 -6.36 -8.23 -13.12
N THR A 12 -7.04 -7.17 -12.70
CA THR A 12 -7.33 -6.01 -13.55
C THR A 12 -6.13 -5.05 -13.64
N PRO A 13 -5.57 -4.78 -14.83
CA PRO A 13 -4.39 -3.94 -14.97
C PRO A 13 -4.56 -2.51 -14.46
N LYS A 14 -3.48 -1.92 -13.94
CA LYS A 14 -3.43 -0.51 -13.51
C LYS A 14 -3.74 0.46 -14.64
N ALA A 15 -3.30 0.17 -15.87
CA ALA A 15 -3.62 0.97 -17.06
C ALA A 15 -5.14 1.09 -17.29
N LYS A 16 -5.87 -0.02 -17.11
CA LYS A 16 -7.33 -0.03 -17.26
C LYS A 16 -8.03 0.79 -16.18
N VAL A 17 -7.76 0.53 -14.91
CA VAL A 17 -8.53 1.16 -13.82
C VAL A 17 -8.10 2.59 -13.48
N ARG A 18 -6.87 3.00 -13.82
CA ARG A 18 -6.38 4.37 -13.55
C ARG A 18 -6.33 5.26 -14.79
N GLN A 19 -6.12 4.70 -15.98
CA GLN A 19 -5.95 5.47 -17.22
C GLN A 19 -7.07 5.20 -18.24
N GLY A 20 -7.95 4.24 -17.99
CA GLY A 20 -9.05 3.89 -18.89
C GLY A 20 -8.61 3.13 -20.15
N ILE A 21 -7.36 2.66 -20.21
CA ILE A 21 -6.81 1.96 -21.37
C ILE A 21 -7.07 0.46 -21.23
N ASP A 22 -7.93 -0.08 -22.10
CA ASP A 22 -8.27 -1.50 -22.14
C ASP A 22 -7.66 -2.16 -23.38
N ASP A 23 -6.51 -2.81 -23.19
CA ASP A 23 -5.81 -3.58 -24.24
C ASP A 23 -6.21 -5.07 -24.25
N GLY A 24 -7.21 -5.45 -23.46
CA GLY A 24 -7.64 -6.83 -23.27
C GLY A 24 -6.68 -7.70 -22.45
N SER A 25 -5.56 -7.14 -21.97
CA SER A 25 -4.61 -7.87 -21.14
C SER A 25 -5.12 -8.08 -19.72
N LEU A 26 -4.63 -9.15 -19.09
CA LEU A 26 -4.92 -9.49 -17.71
C LEU A 26 -3.60 -9.61 -16.96
N VAL A 27 -3.57 -9.13 -15.72
CA VAL A 27 -2.43 -9.35 -14.83
C VAL A 27 -2.44 -10.81 -14.39
N LYS A 28 -1.33 -11.52 -14.61
CA LYS A 28 -1.10 -12.90 -14.15
C LYS A 28 -0.27 -12.97 -12.87
N GLY A 29 0.38 -11.88 -12.50
CA GLY A 29 1.18 -11.76 -11.29
C GLY A 29 1.88 -10.41 -11.23
N MET A 30 2.74 -10.22 -10.24
CA MET A 30 3.46 -8.98 -10.01
C MET A 30 4.87 -9.26 -9.49
N GLU A 31 5.86 -8.51 -9.96
CA GLU A 31 7.13 -8.37 -9.24
C GLU A 31 7.02 -7.13 -8.34
N PHE A 32 7.26 -7.34 -7.05
CA PHE A 32 7.12 -6.32 -6.03
C PHE A 32 8.40 -6.19 -5.20
N ALA A 33 8.86 -4.97 -5.00
CA ALA A 33 10.01 -4.67 -4.15
C ALA A 33 9.79 -3.34 -3.44
N TYR A 34 10.49 -3.13 -2.33
CA TYR A 34 10.39 -1.90 -1.55
C TYR A 34 11.72 -1.46 -0.95
N ASP A 35 11.82 -0.16 -0.64
CA ASP A 35 12.94 0.43 0.08
C ASP A 35 12.60 0.51 1.57
N ALA A 36 13.19 -0.38 2.37
CA ALA A 36 12.94 -0.47 3.81
C ALA A 36 13.23 0.83 4.56
N VAL A 37 14.27 1.57 4.16
CA VAL A 37 14.65 2.83 4.83
C VAL A 37 13.58 3.90 4.59
N LYS A 38 13.06 3.97 3.37
CA LYS A 38 11.95 4.91 3.07
C LYS A 38 10.66 4.52 3.78
N VAL A 39 10.38 3.22 3.91
CA VAL A 39 9.20 2.74 4.64
C VAL A 39 9.29 3.11 6.12
N ASP A 40 10.43 2.87 6.75
CA ASP A 40 10.66 3.24 8.16
C ASP A 40 10.53 4.76 8.38
N ALA A 41 11.04 5.56 7.44
CA ALA A 41 10.88 7.02 7.47
C ALA A 41 9.40 7.44 7.36
N ALA A 42 8.63 6.83 6.46
CA ALA A 42 7.20 7.10 6.30
C ALA A 42 6.39 6.70 7.56
N ILE A 43 6.74 5.58 8.19
CA ILE A 43 6.15 5.16 9.48
C ILE A 43 6.46 6.18 10.57
N ALA A 44 7.72 6.60 10.69
CA ALA A 44 8.16 7.58 11.69
C ALA A 44 7.48 8.95 11.51
N GLU A 45 7.21 9.37 10.26
CA GLU A 45 6.45 10.58 9.97
C GLU A 45 4.97 10.43 10.33
N THR A 46 4.37 9.26 10.06
CA THR A 46 2.97 8.99 10.41
C THR A 46 2.74 9.02 11.92
N TYR A 47 3.70 8.55 12.73
CA TYR A 47 3.64 8.67 14.19
C TYR A 47 3.66 10.12 14.70
N LYS A 48 4.10 11.09 13.89
CA LYS A 48 4.09 12.51 14.28
C LYS A 48 2.76 13.19 13.98
N MET A 49 1.83 12.50 13.30
CA MET A 49 0.49 13.03 13.02
C MET A 49 -0.37 13.03 14.29
N ASP A 50 -1.24 14.03 14.40
CA ASP A 50 -2.09 14.22 15.57
C ASP A 50 -2.95 12.98 15.85
N GLY A 51 -2.98 12.55 17.11
CA GLY A 51 -3.84 11.47 17.57
C GLY A 51 -3.42 10.05 17.15
N ILE A 52 -2.22 9.86 16.59
CA ILE A 52 -1.71 8.53 16.17
C ILE A 52 -0.82 7.91 17.25
N PHE A 53 -1.17 6.70 17.67
CA PHE A 53 -0.48 5.97 18.75
C PHE A 53 0.13 4.64 18.29
N HIS A 54 -0.38 4.07 17.20
CA HIS A 54 0.10 2.81 16.65
C HIS A 54 0.18 2.88 15.12
N VAL A 55 1.32 2.47 14.59
CA VAL A 55 1.54 2.26 13.16
C VAL A 55 2.26 0.91 13.00
N ARG A 56 1.71 0.04 12.17
CA ARG A 56 2.33 -1.22 11.75
C ARG A 56 2.20 -1.36 10.25
N VAL A 57 3.31 -1.75 9.61
CA VAL A 57 3.36 -2.00 8.18
C VAL A 57 4.04 -3.35 7.98
N TRP A 58 3.46 -4.16 7.12
CA TRP A 58 4.08 -5.34 6.55
C TRP A 58 3.99 -5.23 5.03
N LEU A 59 5.08 -5.56 4.34
CA LEU A 59 5.18 -5.58 2.89
C LEU A 59 5.70 -6.95 2.47
N ASN A 60 5.14 -7.46 1.38
CA ASN A 60 5.67 -8.64 0.71
C ASN A 60 6.86 -8.25 -0.18
N GLU A 61 7.57 -9.21 -0.78
CA GLU A 61 8.67 -8.95 -1.72
C GLU A 61 8.88 -10.13 -2.68
N GLY A 62 9.28 -9.83 -3.92
CA GLY A 62 9.53 -10.79 -4.98
C GLY A 62 8.31 -10.97 -5.90
N ARG A 63 8.18 -12.19 -6.42
CA ARG A 63 7.11 -12.55 -7.36
C ARG A 63 5.86 -12.98 -6.62
N LEU A 64 4.74 -12.33 -6.94
CA LEU A 64 3.43 -12.54 -6.33
C LEU A 64 2.41 -12.96 -7.39
N ASP A 65 1.53 -13.87 -7.02
CA ASP A 65 0.42 -14.32 -7.86
C ASP A 65 -0.82 -13.45 -7.63
N VAL A 66 -1.79 -13.53 -8.54
CA VAL A 66 -3.07 -12.84 -8.38
C VAL A 66 -3.78 -13.36 -7.12
N GLY A 67 -4.21 -12.43 -6.26
CA GLY A 67 -4.82 -12.75 -4.97
C GLY A 67 -3.84 -12.71 -3.80
N ASP A 68 -2.53 -12.64 -4.04
CA ASP A 68 -1.55 -12.50 -2.96
C ASP A 68 -1.61 -11.12 -2.32
N ASP A 69 -1.37 -11.09 -1.00
CA ASP A 69 -1.23 -9.86 -0.25
C ASP A 69 0.11 -9.19 -0.57
N ILE A 70 0.05 -7.92 -0.91
CA ILE A 70 1.20 -7.06 -1.18
C ILE A 70 1.60 -6.31 0.09
N MET A 71 0.60 -5.82 0.84
CA MET A 71 0.84 -5.01 2.01
C MET A 71 -0.29 -5.05 3.03
N TYR A 72 0.07 -5.01 4.30
CA TYR A 72 -0.83 -4.71 5.40
C TYR A 72 -0.36 -3.44 6.10
N VAL A 73 -1.28 -2.48 6.27
CA VAL A 73 -1.02 -1.26 7.04
C VAL A 73 -2.09 -1.15 8.11
N LEU A 74 -1.69 -1.03 9.36
CA LEU A 74 -2.57 -0.82 10.50
C LEU A 74 -2.22 0.51 11.16
N ILE A 75 -3.25 1.35 11.33
CA ILE A 75 -3.16 2.61 12.08
C ILE A 75 -4.08 2.53 13.29
N GLY A 76 -3.57 2.92 14.44
CA GLY A 76 -4.32 3.05 15.69
C GLY A 76 -4.19 4.46 16.26
N GLY A 77 -5.32 5.05 16.64
CA GLY A 77 -5.36 6.42 17.15
C GLY A 77 -6.64 6.76 17.92
N ASP A 78 -6.80 8.03 18.29
CA ASP A 78 -7.88 8.53 19.14
C ASP A 78 -9.24 8.59 18.44
N ILE A 79 -9.38 9.41 17.41
CA ILE A 79 -10.63 9.74 16.72
C ILE A 79 -10.59 9.36 15.24
N ARG A 80 -11.78 9.15 14.67
CA ARG A 80 -11.94 8.67 13.29
C ARG A 80 -11.19 9.51 12.24
N PRO A 81 -11.30 10.86 12.21
CA PRO A 81 -10.64 11.66 11.18
C PRO A 81 -9.12 11.47 11.18
N HIS A 82 -8.46 11.58 12.34
CA HIS A 82 -7.02 11.39 12.48
C HIS A 82 -6.56 10.03 11.92
N VAL A 83 -7.25 8.95 12.31
CA VAL A 83 -6.87 7.58 11.89
C VAL A 83 -7.09 7.37 10.38
N ILE A 84 -8.15 7.94 9.79
CA ILE A 84 -8.39 7.89 8.33
C ILE A 84 -7.31 8.65 7.58
N ASP A 85 -7.01 9.88 8.00
CA ASP A 85 -6.05 10.75 7.33
C ASP A 85 -4.64 10.15 7.38
N ALA A 86 -4.26 9.59 8.54
CA ALA A 86 -2.98 8.89 8.69
C ALA A 86 -2.88 7.62 7.84
N LEU A 87 -3.97 6.84 7.72
CA LEU A 87 -3.98 5.67 6.83
C LEU A 87 -3.84 6.08 5.37
N GLN A 88 -4.58 7.11 4.94
CA GLN A 88 -4.51 7.62 3.58
C GLN A 88 -3.11 8.18 3.26
N PHE A 89 -2.53 8.94 4.19
CA PHE A 89 -1.17 9.45 4.08
C PHE A 89 -0.15 8.32 3.90
N LEU A 90 -0.11 7.36 4.84
CA LEU A 90 0.92 6.33 4.85
C LEU A 90 0.81 5.40 3.64
N VAL A 91 -0.40 4.93 3.30
CA VAL A 91 -0.61 4.07 2.13
C VAL A 91 -0.23 4.83 0.84
N GLY A 92 -0.63 6.10 0.73
CA GLY A 92 -0.26 6.96 -0.38
C GLY A 92 1.25 7.05 -0.55
N LYS A 93 1.96 7.44 0.51
CA LYS A 93 3.40 7.61 0.53
C LYS A 93 4.17 6.34 0.19
N ILE A 94 3.76 5.20 0.79
CA ILE A 94 4.36 3.90 0.46
C ILE A 94 4.19 3.60 -1.03
N LYS A 95 2.98 3.72 -1.57
CA LYS A 95 2.67 3.41 -2.97
C LYS A 95 3.37 4.33 -3.98
N THR A 96 3.72 5.56 -3.60
CA THR A 96 4.34 6.53 -4.52
C THR A 96 5.85 6.61 -4.40
N GLU A 97 6.41 6.43 -3.21
CA GLU A 97 7.82 6.74 -2.94
C GLU A 97 8.66 5.53 -2.50
N CYS A 98 8.01 4.48 -1.97
CA CYS A 98 8.70 3.39 -1.30
C CYS A 98 8.72 2.07 -2.07
N VAL A 99 7.84 1.88 -3.06
CA VAL A 99 7.64 0.58 -3.72
C VAL A 99 7.85 0.64 -5.22
N VAL A 100 8.21 -0.50 -5.79
CA VAL A 100 8.21 -0.76 -7.23
C VAL A 100 7.22 -1.89 -7.50
N GLU A 101 6.29 -1.66 -8.42
CA GLU A 101 5.25 -2.60 -8.83
C GLU A 101 5.35 -2.84 -10.34
N ILE A 102 5.68 -4.07 -10.75
CA ILE A 102 5.74 -4.44 -12.18
C ILE A 102 4.72 -5.55 -12.44
N GLU A 103 3.65 -5.21 -13.16
CA GLU A 103 2.60 -6.17 -13.55
C GLU A 103 3.14 -7.14 -14.61
N GLN A 104 2.91 -8.45 -14.40
CA GLN A 104 3.18 -9.51 -15.37
C GLN A 104 1.89 -9.85 -16.12
N LYS A 105 1.94 -9.94 -17.44
CA LYS A 105 0.78 -10.15 -18.33
C LYS A 105 0.70 -11.57 -18.92
#